data_AF-A0AAV7CTJ5-F1
#
_entry.id   AF-A0AAV7CTJ5-F1
#
_cell.length_a   1.000
_cell.length_b   1.000
_cell.length_c   1.000
_cell.angle_alpha   90.00
_cell.angle_beta   90.00
_cell.angle_gamma   90.00
#
_symmetry.space_group_name_H-M   'P 1'
#
loop_
_entity.id
_entity.type
_entity.pdbx_description
1 polymer ?
#
loop_
_entity_poly.entity_id
_entity_poly.type
_entity_poly.pdbx_seq_one_letter_code
_entity_poly.pdbx_strand_id
1 'polypeptide(L)'
;MLPYNSKERDSLKRKSKSKKSSSSRSTHNEMEKNRRAHLRLCLEKLKVLVPLGPESNRHTTLSLLTRAKLHIKKLEDCDRKSQHQLEQLQREQRHLKRQLEKFGVERIRMDSIGSAVSSERSDSDREEIDVDVESTDYLTADLDWSSSSSSASDLDERGSLQSICSDEGYSSSGIKRIVLQDNPKASVTL
;
A
#
# COMPACT_ATOMS: atom_id res chain seq x y z
N MET A 1 -95.94 -13.82 -15.42
CA MET A 1 -94.53 -14.26 -15.36
C MET A 1 -93.69 -13.11 -14.82
N LEU A 2 -93.24 -13.20 -13.56
CA LEU A 2 -92.34 -12.20 -12.97
C LEU A 2 -90.91 -12.37 -13.51
N PRO A 3 -90.15 -11.30 -13.75
CA PRO A 3 -88.76 -11.42 -14.18
C PRO A 3 -87.86 -11.78 -13.01
N TYR A 4 -87.13 -12.89 -13.16
CA TYR A 4 -86.09 -13.36 -12.25
C TYR A 4 -84.85 -12.46 -12.35
N ASN A 5 -84.52 -11.80 -11.25
CA ASN A 5 -83.44 -10.84 -11.12
C ASN A 5 -82.10 -11.58 -10.96
N SER A 6 -81.30 -11.67 -12.02
CA SER A 6 -80.00 -12.38 -12.03
C SER A 6 -78.81 -11.44 -12.23
N LYS A 7 -78.81 -10.29 -11.56
CA LYS A 7 -77.69 -9.33 -11.57
C LYS A 7 -77.20 -8.99 -10.15
N GLU A 8 -76.95 -9.98 -9.31
CA GLU A 8 -76.33 -9.77 -7.99
C GLU A 8 -75.13 -10.69 -7.69
N ARG A 9 -74.45 -11.22 -8.72
CA ARG A 9 -73.27 -12.09 -8.48
C ARG A 9 -71.96 -11.71 -9.15
N ASP A 10 -71.83 -10.47 -9.64
CA ASP A 10 -70.55 -10.00 -10.21
C ASP A 10 -70.04 -8.65 -9.65
N SER A 11 -70.58 -8.16 -8.53
CA SER A 11 -70.11 -6.92 -7.90
C SER A 11 -69.11 -7.11 -6.75
N LEU A 12 -68.85 -8.35 -6.29
CA LEU A 12 -67.97 -8.60 -5.13
C LEU A 12 -66.47 -8.75 -5.48
N LYS A 13 -66.06 -8.66 -6.75
CA LYS A 13 -64.63 -8.57 -7.13
C LYS A 13 -64.10 -7.14 -7.25
N ARG A 14 -64.84 -6.12 -6.77
CA ARG A 14 -64.38 -4.72 -6.72
C ARG A 14 -63.91 -4.31 -5.32
N LYS A 15 -63.03 -5.08 -4.67
CA LYS A 15 -62.40 -4.59 -3.43
C LYS A 15 -61.08 -5.30 -3.10
N SER A 16 -59.99 -4.90 -3.76
CA SER A 16 -58.68 -4.70 -3.13
C SER A 16 -57.58 -4.66 -4.19
N LYS A 17 -57.09 -3.46 -4.52
CA LYS A 17 -55.70 -3.16 -4.95
C LYS A 17 -55.71 -1.82 -5.66
N SER A 18 -55.57 -0.73 -4.91
CA SER A 18 -55.13 0.55 -5.52
C SER A 18 -54.77 1.67 -4.55
N LYS A 19 -54.93 1.55 -3.23
CA LYS A 19 -54.60 2.65 -2.29
C LYS A 19 -53.38 2.46 -1.39
N LYS A 20 -52.65 1.34 -1.47
CA LYS A 20 -51.42 1.12 -0.66
C LYS A 20 -50.11 1.53 -1.36
N SER A 21 -50.12 1.90 -2.64
CA SER A 21 -48.87 2.13 -3.38
C SER A 21 -48.23 3.51 -3.15
N SER A 22 -49.00 4.55 -2.81
CA SER A 22 -48.45 5.90 -2.63
C SER A 22 -47.62 6.01 -1.34
N SER A 23 -48.12 5.46 -0.23
CA SER A 23 -47.40 5.42 1.05
C SER A 23 -46.12 4.57 0.94
N SER A 24 -46.17 3.39 0.33
CA SER A 24 -44.97 2.56 0.10
C SER A 24 -43.93 3.23 -0.79
N ARG A 25 -44.35 3.95 -1.84
CA ARG A 25 -43.43 4.73 -2.70
C ARG A 25 -42.77 5.87 -1.93
N SER A 26 -43.52 6.58 -1.09
CA SER A 26 -42.99 7.65 -0.25
C SER A 26 -41.94 7.12 0.74
N THR A 27 -42.24 6.02 1.43
CA THR A 27 -41.29 5.37 2.36
C THR A 27 -40.02 4.93 1.63
N HIS A 28 -40.15 4.31 0.45
CA HIS A 28 -38.99 3.94 -0.37
C HIS A 28 -38.11 5.14 -0.73
N ASN A 29 -38.71 6.25 -1.16
CA ASN A 29 -37.96 7.47 -1.52
C ASN A 29 -37.23 8.07 -0.32
N GLU A 30 -37.86 8.06 0.85
CA GLU A 30 -37.23 8.55 2.07
C GLU A 30 -36.03 7.69 2.48
N MET A 31 -36.17 6.36 2.40
CA MET A 31 -35.06 5.43 2.65
C MET A 31 -33.92 5.66 1.65
N GLU A 32 -34.21 5.82 0.35
CA GLU A 32 -33.19 6.07 -0.67
C GLU A 32 -32.51 7.44 -0.47
N LYS A 33 -33.26 8.46 -0.04
CA LYS A 33 -32.70 9.77 0.31
C LYS A 33 -31.74 9.66 1.49
N ASN A 34 -32.12 8.95 2.55
CA ASN A 34 -31.26 8.69 3.69
C ASN A 34 -30.00 7.90 3.28
N ARG A 35 -30.16 6.82 2.50
CA ARG A 35 -29.05 6.03 1.96
C ARG A 35 -28.07 6.89 1.15
N ARG A 36 -28.58 7.78 0.29
CA ARG A 36 -27.75 8.73 -0.49
C ARG A 36 -27.06 9.76 0.38
N ALA A 37 -27.70 10.24 1.45
CA ALA A 37 -27.07 11.15 2.41
C ALA A 37 -25.89 10.46 3.12
N HIS A 38 -26.08 9.22 3.58
CA HIS A 38 -25.02 8.42 4.17
C HIS A 38 -23.86 8.17 3.20
N LEU A 39 -24.16 7.82 1.94
CA LEU A 39 -23.13 7.63 0.92
C LEU A 39 -22.28 8.89 0.72
N ARG A 40 -22.91 10.08 0.65
CA ARG A 40 -22.18 11.36 0.54
C ARG A 40 -21.25 11.55 1.73
N LEU A 41 -21.71 11.29 2.95
CA LEU A 41 -20.87 11.38 4.15
C LEU A 41 -19.65 10.45 4.07
N CYS A 42 -19.82 9.20 3.62
CA CYS A 42 -18.71 8.28 3.43
C CYS A 42 -17.69 8.80 2.39
N LEU A 43 -18.18 9.37 1.29
CA LEU A 43 -17.30 9.94 0.25
C LEU A 43 -16.55 11.18 0.76
N GLU A 44 -17.18 12.05 1.54
CA GLU A 44 -16.50 13.20 2.16
C GLU A 44 -15.40 12.74 3.13
N LYS A 45 -15.67 11.73 3.96
CA LYS A 45 -14.63 11.13 4.82
C LYS A 45 -13.47 10.57 4.00
N LEU A 46 -13.77 9.89 2.88
CA LEU A 46 -12.74 9.35 2.00
C LEU A 46 -11.87 10.45 1.38
N LYS A 47 -12.45 11.60 1.00
CA LYS A 47 -11.69 12.71 0.42
C LYS A 47 -10.59 13.23 1.33
N VAL A 48 -10.81 13.23 2.64
CA VAL A 48 -9.81 13.68 3.63
C VAL A 48 -8.61 12.73 3.71
N LEU A 49 -8.82 11.44 3.46
CA LEU A 49 -7.77 10.42 3.54
C LEU A 49 -6.96 10.28 2.26
N VAL A 50 -7.51 10.69 1.12
CA VAL A 50 -6.87 10.53 -0.18
C VAL A 50 -6.10 11.82 -0.53
N PRO A 51 -4.84 11.74 -0.98
CA PRO A 51 -4.10 12.91 -1.46
C PRO A 51 -4.66 13.36 -2.82
N LEU A 52 -5.57 14.33 -2.77
CA LEU A 52 -6.34 14.79 -3.93
C LEU A 52 -5.74 16.00 -4.65
N GLY A 53 -4.79 16.70 -4.03
CA GLY A 53 -4.14 17.91 -4.56
C GLY A 53 -5.04 19.16 -4.49
N PRO A 54 -4.47 20.37 -4.66
CA PRO A 54 -5.20 21.63 -4.53
C PRO A 54 -6.19 21.91 -5.69
N GLU A 55 -6.00 21.30 -6.89
CA GLU A 55 -6.90 21.47 -8.05
C GLU A 55 -8.16 20.58 -8.02
N SER A 56 -8.79 20.56 -6.85
CA SER A 56 -9.70 19.51 -6.39
C SER A 56 -11.19 19.85 -6.51
N ASN A 57 -11.51 21.08 -6.91
CA ASN A 57 -12.87 21.64 -6.83
C ASN A 57 -13.95 20.82 -7.61
N ARG A 58 -13.54 19.90 -8.50
CA ARG A 58 -14.44 18.94 -9.18
C ARG A 58 -13.94 17.50 -9.13
N HIS A 59 -13.92 16.89 -7.96
CA HIS A 59 -13.78 15.43 -7.87
C HIS A 59 -15.12 14.72 -8.06
N THR A 60 -15.18 13.88 -9.10
CA THR A 60 -16.28 12.93 -9.31
C THR A 60 -16.09 11.72 -8.39
N THR A 61 -17.16 10.99 -8.11
CA THR A 61 -17.08 9.75 -7.31
C THR A 61 -16.09 8.75 -7.92
N LEU A 62 -16.07 8.64 -9.26
CA LEU A 62 -15.17 7.72 -9.95
C LEU A 62 -13.71 8.12 -9.75
N SER A 63 -13.35 9.40 -9.95
CA SER A 63 -11.96 9.84 -9.81
C SER A 63 -11.44 9.69 -8.38
N LEU A 64 -12.30 9.92 -7.37
CA LEU A 64 -11.99 9.68 -5.96
C LEU A 64 -11.68 8.21 -5.69
N LEU A 65 -12.54 7.29 -6.15
CA LEU A 65 -12.35 5.86 -5.93
C LEU A 65 -11.09 5.33 -6.64
N THR A 66 -10.83 5.80 -7.85
CA THR A 66 -9.60 5.45 -8.59
C THR A 66 -8.34 5.92 -7.86
N ARG A 67 -8.33 7.17 -7.37
CA ARG A 67 -7.21 7.72 -6.60
C ARG A 67 -7.03 7.01 -5.26
N ALA A 68 -8.12 6.68 -4.56
CA ALA A 68 -8.06 5.91 -3.33
C ALA A 68 -7.40 4.55 -3.54
N LYS A 69 -7.82 3.81 -4.59
CA LYS A 69 -7.22 2.53 -4.95
C LYS A 69 -5.73 2.66 -5.26
N LEU A 70 -5.34 3.71 -6.01
CA LEU A 70 -3.94 3.98 -6.29
C LEU A 70 -3.15 4.33 -5.03
N HIS A 71 -3.74 5.11 -4.13
CA HIS A 71 -3.10 5.53 -2.89
C HIS A 71 -2.80 4.33 -1.98
N ILE A 72 -3.75 3.40 -1.84
CA ILE A 72 -3.53 2.14 -1.10
C ILE A 72 -2.34 1.38 -1.67
N LYS A 73 -2.30 1.16 -2.99
CA LYS A 73 -1.17 0.48 -3.65
C LYS A 73 0.17 1.18 -3.39
N LYS A 74 0.19 2.51 -3.48
CA LYS A 74 1.40 3.30 -3.21
C LYS A 74 1.88 3.10 -1.76
N LEU A 75 0.96 3.11 -0.79
CA LEU A 75 1.29 2.88 0.62
C LEU A 75 1.84 1.47 0.83
N GLU A 76 1.22 0.45 0.25
CA GLU A 76 1.68 -0.94 0.31
C GLU A 76 3.10 -1.09 -0.26
N ASP A 77 3.39 -0.45 -1.39
CA ASP A 77 4.73 -0.51 -2.00
C ASP A 77 5.77 0.27 -1.20
N CYS A 78 5.39 1.42 -0.61
CA CYS A 78 6.25 2.17 0.29
C CYS A 78 6.59 1.36 1.56
N ASP A 79 5.60 0.71 2.17
CA ASP A 79 5.80 -0.15 3.34
C ASP A 79 6.73 -1.32 3.01
N ARG A 80 6.50 -2.01 1.88
CA ARG A 80 7.38 -3.10 1.41
C ARG A 80 8.83 -2.66 1.23
N LYS A 81 9.06 -1.48 0.65
CA LYS A 81 10.41 -0.90 0.49
C LYS A 81 11.04 -0.53 1.82
N SER A 82 10.27 0.09 2.72
CA SER A 82 10.73 0.44 4.06
C SER A 82 11.13 -0.78 4.87
N GLN A 83 10.35 -1.86 4.79
CA GLN A 83 10.67 -3.15 5.42
C GLN A 83 11.98 -3.72 4.88
N HIS A 84 12.17 -3.70 3.55
CA HIS A 84 13.43 -4.14 2.95
C HIS A 84 14.62 -3.31 3.44
N GLN A 85 14.49 -1.98 3.49
CA GLN A 85 15.53 -1.09 4.01
C GLN A 85 15.86 -1.39 5.48
N LEU A 86 14.85 -1.60 6.32
CA LEU A 86 15.03 -1.99 7.71
C LEU A 86 15.82 -3.29 7.82
N GLU A 87 15.50 -4.30 7.02
CA GLU A 87 16.25 -5.56 7.01
C GLU A 87 17.71 -5.37 6.59
N GLN A 88 17.99 -4.54 5.58
CA GLN A 88 19.37 -4.27 5.16
C GLN A 88 20.16 -3.59 6.27
N LEU A 89 19.60 -2.54 6.87
CA LEU A 89 20.24 -1.83 7.99
C LEU A 89 20.46 -2.77 9.19
N GLN A 90 19.53 -3.70 9.46
CA GLN A 90 19.73 -4.71 10.50
C GLN A 90 20.83 -5.73 10.15
N ARG A 91 21.02 -6.08 8.87
CA ARG A 91 22.16 -6.92 8.43
C ARG A 91 23.47 -6.17 8.61
N GLU A 92 23.52 -4.90 8.21
CA GLU A 92 24.68 -4.02 8.38
C GLU A 92 25.03 -3.82 9.85
N GLN A 93 24.04 -3.50 10.70
CA GLN A 93 24.25 -3.34 12.13
C GLN A 93 24.84 -4.62 12.74
N ARG A 94 24.33 -5.81 12.38
CA ARG A 94 24.90 -7.08 12.83
C ARG A 94 26.32 -7.30 12.30
N HIS A 95 26.59 -6.92 11.06
CA HIS A 95 27.92 -7.03 10.48
C HIS A 95 28.93 -6.14 11.21
N LEU A 96 28.60 -4.87 11.42
CA LEU A 96 29.45 -3.91 12.14
C LEU A 96 29.65 -4.31 13.60
N LYS A 97 28.60 -4.80 14.29
CA LYS A 97 28.74 -5.33 15.66
C LYS A 97 29.76 -6.47 15.74
N ARG A 98 29.76 -7.41 14.78
CA ARG A 98 30.78 -8.47 14.72
C ARG A 98 32.18 -7.94 14.40
N GLN A 99 32.31 -6.89 13.59
CA GLN A 99 33.61 -6.26 13.36
C GLN A 99 34.15 -5.61 14.64
N LEU A 100 33.29 -4.87 15.35
CA LEU A 100 33.65 -4.27 16.63
C LEU A 100 34.03 -5.32 17.68
N GLU A 101 33.36 -6.47 17.72
CA GLU A 101 33.73 -7.57 18.61
C GLU A 101 35.15 -8.08 18.33
N LYS A 102 35.54 -8.21 17.06
CA LYS A 102 36.91 -8.63 16.69
C LYS A 102 37.97 -7.65 17.22
N PHE A 103 37.78 -6.35 16.98
CA PHE A 103 38.72 -5.33 17.45
C PHE A 103 38.63 -5.07 18.97
N GLY A 104 37.47 -5.30 19.59
CA GLY A 104 37.27 -5.23 21.04
C GLY A 104 37.97 -6.38 21.77
N VAL A 105 37.89 -7.59 21.24
CA VAL A 105 38.62 -8.78 21.75
C VAL A 105 40.14 -8.64 21.53
N GLU A 106 40.56 -8.01 20.44
CA GLU A 106 41.97 -7.72 20.16
C GLU A 106 42.55 -6.68 21.13
N ARG A 107 41.76 -5.67 21.52
CA ARG A 107 42.15 -4.73 22.59
C ARG A 107 42.29 -5.39 23.97
N ILE A 108 41.36 -6.27 24.37
CA ILE A 108 41.37 -6.99 25.68
C ILE A 108 42.49 -8.06 25.77
N ARG A 109 43.08 -8.44 24.64
CA ARG A 109 44.23 -9.35 24.62
C ARG A 109 45.57 -8.62 24.62
N MET A 110 45.61 -7.38 24.14
CA MET A 110 46.83 -6.60 24.00
C MET A 110 47.19 -5.79 25.27
N ASP A 111 46.27 -5.67 26.21
CA ASP A 111 46.41 -5.05 27.53
C ASP A 111 46.78 -6.07 28.65
N SER A 112 47.13 -7.32 28.32
CA SER A 112 47.53 -8.33 29.33
C SER A 112 48.76 -9.17 28.97
N ILE A 113 49.82 -8.51 28.53
CA ILE A 113 51.19 -9.04 28.71
C ILE A 113 52.09 -7.91 29.20
N GLY A 114 52.27 -7.86 30.52
CA GLY A 114 53.45 -7.26 31.15
C GLY A 114 53.34 -5.79 31.55
N SER A 115 52.78 -5.52 32.72
CA SER A 115 53.37 -4.50 33.59
C SER A 115 53.11 -4.83 35.05
N ALA A 116 54.05 -5.59 35.61
CA ALA A 116 54.36 -5.49 37.03
C ALA A 116 55.28 -4.27 37.20
N VAL A 117 54.94 -3.43 38.17
CA VAL A 117 55.75 -2.38 38.83
C VAL A 117 56.09 -1.10 38.03
N SER A 118 55.54 0.03 38.49
CA SER A 118 56.27 1.19 39.05
C SER A 118 55.89 2.58 38.52
N SER A 119 55.55 3.45 39.48
CA SER A 119 56.00 4.84 39.62
C SER A 119 55.28 5.96 38.86
N GLU A 120 54.39 6.62 39.61
CA GLU A 120 54.29 8.07 39.84
C GLU A 120 54.59 9.06 38.68
N ARG A 121 53.57 9.89 38.44
CA ARG A 121 53.54 11.19 37.73
C ARG A 121 53.45 11.13 36.21
N SER A 122 52.23 11.34 35.72
CA SER A 122 52.02 12.06 34.46
C SER A 122 50.85 13.02 34.68
N ASP A 123 51.21 14.24 35.09
CA ASP A 123 50.33 15.40 35.00
C ASP A 123 50.28 15.73 33.51
N SER A 124 49.17 15.41 32.85
CA SER A 124 48.95 15.79 31.46
C SER A 124 47.65 16.56 31.43
N ASP A 125 47.82 17.87 31.34
CA ASP A 125 46.78 18.88 31.31
C ASP A 125 45.65 18.50 30.35
N ARG A 126 44.44 18.58 30.91
CA ARG A 126 43.18 18.42 30.20
C ARG A 126 42.96 19.67 29.36
N GLU A 127 43.33 19.63 28.08
CA GLU A 127 42.86 20.64 27.14
C GLU A 127 41.35 20.45 26.91
N GLU A 128 40.60 21.47 27.32
CA GLU A 128 39.16 21.57 27.12
C GLU A 128 38.91 21.91 25.65
N ILE A 129 38.31 20.98 24.92
CA ILE A 129 37.90 21.22 23.53
C ILE A 129 36.58 21.99 23.58
N ASP A 130 36.65 23.31 23.38
CA ASP A 130 35.47 24.13 23.15
C ASP A 130 34.80 23.70 21.85
N VAL A 131 33.64 23.07 21.97
CA VAL A 131 32.74 22.81 20.85
C VAL A 131 31.97 24.10 20.54
N ASP A 132 32.39 24.81 19.50
CA ASP A 132 31.63 25.94 18.98
C ASP A 132 30.30 25.42 18.40
N VAL A 133 29.19 25.76 19.08
CA VAL A 133 27.84 25.50 18.58
C VAL A 133 27.52 26.66 17.65
N GLU A 134 27.95 26.57 16.40
CA GLU A 134 27.50 27.51 15.38
C GLU A 134 25.99 27.34 15.19
N SER A 135 25.29 28.34 15.67
CA SER A 135 23.85 28.51 15.55
C SER A 135 23.50 28.65 14.08
N THR A 136 22.89 27.62 13.49
CA THR A 136 22.27 27.72 12.17
C THR A 136 20.82 28.19 12.33
N ASP A 137 20.68 29.43 12.77
CA ASP A 137 19.46 30.20 12.67
C ASP A 137 19.36 30.82 11.27
N TYR A 138 18.37 30.30 10.53
CA TYR A 138 17.62 30.98 9.49
C TYR A 138 18.40 31.50 8.28
N LEU A 139 18.52 30.65 7.24
CA LEU A 139 18.11 31.05 5.89
C LEU A 139 17.33 29.93 5.21
N THR A 140 16.04 30.20 5.05
CA THR A 140 15.12 29.60 4.11
C THR A 140 15.64 29.67 2.67
N ALA A 141 15.41 28.59 1.91
CA ALA A 141 15.18 28.50 0.46
C ALA A 141 16.19 27.65 -0.35
N ASP A 142 15.63 26.56 -0.91
CA ASP A 142 16.02 25.80 -2.10
C ASP A 142 17.45 25.28 -2.24
N LEU A 143 17.61 23.98 -1.99
CA LEU A 143 18.64 23.15 -2.63
C LEU A 143 18.02 21.85 -3.12
N ASP A 144 17.69 21.88 -4.41
CA ASP A 144 17.48 20.74 -5.30
C ASP A 144 18.77 19.90 -5.37
N TRP A 145 18.78 18.80 -4.63
CA TRP A 145 19.80 17.76 -4.77
C TRP A 145 19.28 16.69 -5.73
N SER A 146 19.46 16.92 -7.04
CA SER A 146 19.60 15.87 -8.06
C SER A 146 19.96 16.46 -9.42
N SER A 147 21.23 16.37 -9.81
CA SER A 147 21.69 15.81 -11.11
C SER A 147 23.13 16.22 -11.40
N SER A 148 24.08 15.38 -11.01
CA SER A 148 25.34 15.24 -11.73
C SER A 148 25.43 13.79 -12.19
N SER A 149 24.81 13.50 -13.34
CA SER A 149 25.12 12.32 -14.13
C SER A 149 26.23 12.69 -15.11
N SER A 150 27.25 11.87 -15.09
CA SER A 150 28.51 11.90 -15.82
C SER A 150 28.41 12.11 -17.33
N SER A 151 29.31 12.97 -17.81
CA SER A 151 30.13 12.92 -19.04
C SER A 151 29.60 12.23 -20.31
N ALA A 152 29.58 13.02 -21.38
CA ALA A 152 29.45 12.60 -22.77
C ALA A 152 30.64 11.74 -23.23
N SER A 153 30.36 10.72 -24.03
CA SER A 153 31.32 10.12 -24.96
C SER A 153 30.57 9.43 -26.10
N ASP A 154 30.54 10.11 -27.25
CA ASP A 154 30.16 9.57 -28.56
C ASP A 154 31.35 8.84 -29.19
N LEU A 155 31.12 7.68 -29.81
CA LEU A 155 31.96 7.14 -30.89
C LEU A 155 31.22 6.06 -31.71
N ASP A 156 31.34 6.20 -33.02
CA ASP A 156 30.53 5.61 -34.10
C ASP A 156 30.81 4.15 -34.50
N GLU A 157 29.77 3.56 -35.12
CA GLU A 157 29.70 2.77 -36.37
C GLU A 157 30.77 1.69 -36.70
N ARG A 158 30.35 0.41 -36.76
CA ARG A 158 30.28 -0.41 -38.00
C ARG A 158 29.83 -1.84 -37.71
N GLY A 159 29.03 -2.39 -38.62
CA GLY A 159 28.40 -3.69 -38.50
C GLY A 159 29.29 -4.92 -38.69
N SER A 160 28.70 -6.08 -38.40
CA SER A 160 29.04 -7.35 -39.03
C SER A 160 27.90 -8.35 -38.92
N LEU A 161 27.94 -9.28 -39.86
CA LEU A 161 26.90 -10.11 -40.42
C LEU A 161 26.58 -11.35 -39.57
N GLN A 162 25.35 -11.84 -39.77
CA GLN A 162 24.96 -13.26 -39.84
C GLN A 162 25.59 -14.25 -38.83
N SER A 163 24.74 -14.82 -37.96
CA SER A 163 24.87 -16.25 -37.70
C SER A 163 23.50 -16.92 -37.63
N ILE A 164 23.43 -18.01 -38.38
CA ILE A 164 22.35 -18.97 -38.52
C ILE A 164 22.76 -20.18 -37.70
N CYS A 165 22.02 -20.53 -36.65
CA CYS A 165 21.99 -21.89 -36.12
C CYS A 165 20.56 -22.18 -35.68
N SER A 166 19.86 -22.94 -36.51
CA SER A 166 18.71 -23.76 -36.14
C SER A 166 19.10 -24.77 -35.06
N ASP A 167 18.17 -25.17 -34.19
CA ASP A 167 17.69 -26.56 -34.11
C ASP A 167 16.63 -26.73 -33.00
N GLU A 168 15.83 -27.76 -33.20
CA GLU A 168 14.54 -28.15 -32.67
C GLU A 168 14.42 -28.37 -31.15
N GLY A 169 13.18 -28.22 -30.66
CA GLY A 169 12.80 -28.58 -29.30
C GLY A 169 11.30 -28.51 -29.06
N TYR A 170 10.54 -29.37 -29.73
CA TYR A 170 9.14 -29.62 -29.39
C TYR A 170 9.02 -30.09 -27.93
N SER A 171 8.19 -29.42 -27.13
CA SER A 171 7.57 -30.06 -25.97
C SER A 171 6.12 -29.64 -25.85
N SER A 172 5.25 -30.50 -26.38
CA SER A 172 3.80 -30.45 -26.24
C SER A 172 3.39 -31.46 -25.17
N SER A 173 2.66 -31.01 -24.15
CA SER A 173 1.74 -31.75 -23.26
C SER A 173 1.32 -30.78 -22.16
N GLY A 174 0.07 -30.48 -21.81
CA GLY A 174 -1.24 -31.00 -22.16
C GLY A 174 -2.17 -30.43 -21.08
N ILE A 175 -3.20 -29.70 -21.50
CA ILE A 175 -4.17 -29.04 -20.60
C ILE A 175 -4.94 -30.12 -19.82
N LYS A 176 -4.69 -30.24 -18.51
CA LYS A 176 -5.55 -31.02 -17.61
C LYS A 176 -6.59 -30.10 -16.99
N ARG A 177 -7.76 -30.12 -17.63
CA ARG A 177 -9.05 -29.63 -17.13
C ARG A 177 -9.41 -30.43 -15.86
N ILE A 178 -9.30 -29.81 -14.69
CA ILE A 178 -9.89 -30.35 -13.46
C ILE A 178 -11.39 -30.06 -13.50
N VAL A 179 -12.15 -31.07 -13.90
CA VAL A 179 -13.59 -31.16 -13.68
C VAL A 179 -13.77 -31.60 -12.23
N LEU A 180 -14.11 -30.68 -11.34
CA LEU A 180 -14.71 -31.05 -10.06
C LEU A 180 -16.19 -31.26 -10.31
N GLN A 181 -16.54 -32.53 -10.43
CA GLN A 181 -17.90 -33.03 -10.51
C GLN A 181 -18.54 -32.95 -9.11
N ASP A 182 -19.83 -32.63 -9.15
CA ASP A 182 -20.71 -32.29 -8.04
C ASP A 182 -21.39 -33.55 -7.45
N ASN A 183 -21.77 -33.45 -6.15
CA ASN A 183 -22.79 -34.24 -5.38
C ASN A 183 -22.46 -35.62 -4.75
N PRO A 184 -23.22 -36.12 -3.71
CA PRO A 184 -24.17 -35.45 -2.79
C PRO A 184 -24.04 -35.83 -1.27
N LYS A 185 -24.67 -34.98 -0.42
CA LYS A 185 -25.37 -35.23 0.87
C LYS A 185 -24.84 -36.30 1.88
N ALA A 186 -24.53 -35.84 3.09
CA ALA A 186 -24.84 -36.56 4.33
C ALA A 186 -25.31 -35.57 5.42
N SER A 187 -26.49 -35.82 5.95
CA SER A 187 -27.08 -35.15 7.11
C SER A 187 -26.34 -35.52 8.39
N VAL A 188 -26.10 -34.56 9.28
CA VAL A 188 -26.03 -34.84 10.71
C VAL A 188 -26.71 -33.70 11.47
N THR A 189 -27.88 -34.04 12.00
CA THR A 189 -28.55 -33.38 13.13
C THR A 189 -27.69 -33.53 14.37
N LEU A 190 -27.45 -32.45 15.11
CA LEU A 190 -27.56 -32.35 16.56
C LEU A 190 -27.67 -30.86 16.94
#